data_AF-A0A9D9GYJ8-F1
#
_entry.id   AF-A0A9D9GYJ8-F1
#
_cell.length_a   1.000
_cell.length_b   1.000
_cell.length_c   1.000
_cell.angle_alpha   90.00
_cell.angle_beta   90.00
_cell.angle_gamma   90.00
#
_symmetry.space_group_name_H-M   'P 1'
#
loop_
_entity.id
_entity.type
_entity.pdbx_description
1 polymer ?
#
loop_
_entity_poly.entity_id
_entity_poly.type
_entity_poly.pdbx_seq_one_letter_code
_entity_poly.pdbx_strand_id
1 'polypeptide(L)'
;MMCNKLIKFGAFEEKYGKDFDLIATGHYATTTLLPDSLVPELRKAYQNGELPLRQTGDENIPVLPAPRENETGETPASLDSALRIEWKSNGFQKRIGIAGDEPILKAQDGQTVLLSTAADHVKDQTYFLGQISLAQLSKLVFPIGDLPKRDVRAIAEAAKLPSATRKDSQGICFLGKINYNDFIRRYLGIKIGPIIEKETGKRVGYHHGFWFHTIGQRKGLGLSGGPWYVVDKDIPQNIIYVSKGFQTSAQYGKTIRLSGFRYMSANLLGEPTAEHPADICFKIRHTPEFTRAKFYQREDGLHVIESEQPIQGIAAGQFGVVYTPDTKVCLGSGIIFGGGTD
;
A
#
# COMPACT_ATOMS: atom_id res chain seq x y z
N MET A 1 -0.11 6.19 -5.82
CA MET A 1 1.17 5.80 -5.20
C MET A 1 2.17 6.95 -5.23
N MET A 2 2.67 7.38 -6.40
CA MET A 2 3.75 8.40 -6.48
C MET A 2 3.41 9.78 -5.92
N CYS A 3 2.14 10.17 -5.81
CA CYS A 3 1.76 11.47 -5.26
C CYS A 3 2.25 11.69 -3.81
N ASN A 4 2.17 10.66 -2.96
CA ASN A 4 2.62 10.80 -1.58
C ASN A 4 4.15 11.01 -1.53
N LYS A 5 4.89 10.16 -2.23
CA LYS A 5 6.36 10.21 -2.30
C LYS A 5 6.89 11.48 -2.94
N LEU A 6 6.39 11.87 -4.11
CA LEU A 6 6.98 12.95 -4.91
C LEU A 6 6.37 14.31 -4.61
N ILE A 7 5.07 14.37 -4.35
CA ILE A 7 4.36 15.65 -4.21
C ILE A 7 4.15 15.99 -2.73
N LYS A 8 3.38 15.16 -2.00
CA LYS A 8 2.96 15.50 -0.63
C LYS A 8 4.10 15.55 0.36
N PHE A 9 5.09 14.66 0.21
CA PHE A 9 6.24 14.57 1.11
C PHE A 9 7.57 14.77 0.38
N GLY A 10 7.56 14.92 -0.95
CA GLY A 10 8.74 15.24 -1.74
C GLY A 10 8.86 16.73 -1.93
N ALA A 11 8.08 17.28 -2.85
CA ALA A 11 8.04 18.72 -3.15
C ALA A 11 7.67 19.58 -1.93
N PHE A 12 6.78 19.10 -1.06
CA PHE A 12 6.50 19.80 0.20
C PHE A 12 7.74 19.87 1.09
N GLU A 13 8.47 18.76 1.26
CA GLU A 13 9.68 18.70 2.09
C GLU A 13 10.75 19.66 1.56
N GLU A 14 11.00 19.63 0.26
CA GLU A 14 11.98 20.50 -0.40
C GLU A 14 11.68 21.99 -0.21
N LYS A 15 10.40 22.35 -0.26
CA LYS A 15 9.96 23.74 -0.23
C LYS A 15 9.74 24.29 1.19
N TYR A 16 9.16 23.49 2.08
CA TYR A 16 8.73 23.94 3.42
C TYR A 16 8.96 22.90 4.51
N GLY A 17 8.74 21.61 4.26
CA GLY A 17 8.80 20.57 5.29
C GLY A 17 10.17 20.42 5.96
N LYS A 18 11.25 20.79 5.26
CA LYS A 18 12.61 20.84 5.82
C LYS A 18 12.75 21.79 7.01
N ASP A 19 11.91 22.82 7.10
CA ASP A 19 11.92 23.83 8.16
C ASP A 19 11.16 23.37 9.42
N PHE A 20 10.55 22.18 9.38
CA PHE A 20 9.81 21.58 10.49
C PHE A 20 10.43 20.25 10.91
N ASP A 21 10.40 20.00 12.21
CA ASP A 21 10.82 18.72 12.79
C ASP A 21 9.88 17.58 12.37
N LEU A 22 8.58 17.89 12.26
CA LEU A 22 7.52 16.90 12.07
C LEU A 22 6.42 17.42 11.15
N ILE A 23 5.76 16.47 10.48
CA ILE A 23 4.67 16.70 9.54
C ILE A 23 3.48 15.85 9.95
N ALA A 24 2.43 16.51 10.46
CA ALA A 24 1.16 15.85 10.73
C ALA A 24 0.39 15.62 9.44
N THR A 25 0.04 14.36 9.18
CA THR A 25 -0.73 14.00 8.00
C THR A 25 -2.08 13.38 8.36
N GLY A 26 -3.11 13.79 7.62
CA GLY A 26 -4.43 13.15 7.68
C GLY A 26 -4.52 11.84 6.91
N HIS A 27 -3.43 11.06 6.85
CA HIS A 27 -3.50 9.71 6.28
C HIS A 27 -3.91 8.72 7.37
N TYR A 28 -4.78 7.78 7.03
CA TYR A 28 -5.09 6.65 7.91
C TYR A 28 -3.96 5.63 7.82
N ALA A 29 -3.02 5.72 8.74
CA ALA A 29 -1.96 4.76 9.02
C ALA A 29 -1.46 5.03 10.44
N THR A 30 -0.66 4.15 11.01
CA THR A 30 -0.01 4.38 12.30
C THR A 30 1.46 3.95 12.23
N THR A 31 2.16 4.02 13.36
CA THR A 31 3.50 3.45 13.49
C THR A 31 3.60 2.54 14.69
N THR A 32 4.21 1.38 14.53
CA THR A 32 4.54 0.47 15.64
C THR A 32 5.97 0.73 16.11
N LEU A 33 6.14 0.84 17.42
CA LEU A 33 7.45 0.85 18.08
C LEU A 33 7.79 -0.57 18.53
N LEU A 34 8.89 -1.10 18.03
CA LEU A 34 9.37 -2.44 18.30
C LEU A 34 10.70 -2.35 19.06
N PRO A 35 10.83 -2.96 20.26
CA PRO A 35 12.12 -3.09 20.92
C PRO A 35 13.18 -3.68 19.99
N ASP A 36 14.37 -3.09 19.98
CA ASP A 36 15.46 -3.49 19.08
C ASP A 36 15.90 -4.94 19.24
N SER A 37 15.86 -5.44 20.48
CA SER A 37 16.16 -6.83 20.78
C SER A 37 15.21 -7.81 20.11
N LEU A 38 13.97 -7.40 19.81
CA LEU A 38 12.98 -8.27 19.18
C LEU A 38 13.11 -8.34 17.65
N VAL A 39 13.85 -7.41 17.02
CA VAL A 39 14.01 -7.43 15.55
C VAL A 39 14.71 -8.71 15.08
N PRO A 40 15.86 -9.13 15.65
CA PRO A 40 16.51 -10.40 15.27
C PRO A 40 15.68 -11.63 15.65
N GLU A 41 14.98 -11.59 16.78
CA GLU A 41 14.13 -12.70 17.24
C GLU A 41 12.95 -12.94 16.28
N LEU A 42 12.25 -11.87 15.90
CA LEU A 42 11.17 -11.95 14.92
C LEU A 42 11.70 -12.40 13.56
N ARG A 43 12.84 -11.86 13.11
CA ARG A 43 13.48 -12.29 11.86
C ARG A 43 13.74 -13.79 11.84
N LYS A 44 14.33 -14.33 12.91
CA LYS A 44 14.59 -15.76 13.03
C LYS A 44 13.29 -16.57 13.05
N ALA A 45 12.26 -16.10 13.75
CA ALA A 45 10.95 -16.76 13.77
C ALA A 45 10.31 -16.81 12.37
N TYR A 46 10.37 -15.72 11.59
CA TYR A 46 9.91 -15.71 10.20
C TYR A 46 10.69 -16.69 9.33
N GLN A 47 12.02 -16.74 9.46
CA GLN A 47 12.89 -17.66 8.69
C GLN A 47 12.64 -19.13 9.02
N ASN A 48 12.32 -19.45 10.28
CA ASN A 48 12.03 -20.81 10.71
C ASN A 48 10.56 -21.24 10.43
N GLY A 49 9.71 -20.33 9.95
CA GLY A 49 8.26 -20.56 9.89
C GLY A 49 7.60 -20.67 11.27
N GLU A 50 8.31 -20.28 12.34
CA GLU A 50 7.95 -20.38 13.75
C GLU A 50 7.20 -19.13 14.23
N LEU A 51 6.39 -18.52 13.37
CA LEU A 51 5.58 -17.35 13.74
C LEU A 51 4.95 -17.58 15.12
N PRO A 52 5.04 -16.64 16.08
CA PRO A 52 4.42 -16.79 17.38
C PRO A 52 2.89 -16.81 17.19
N LEU A 53 2.37 -18.00 16.95
CA LEU A 53 0.96 -18.34 16.88
C LEU A 53 0.55 -18.72 18.30
N ARG A 54 -0.28 -17.91 18.95
CA ARG A 54 -1.02 -18.38 20.13
C ARG A 54 -2.46 -18.67 19.72
N GLN A 55 -2.89 -19.91 19.96
CA GLN A 55 -4.24 -20.40 19.71
C GLN A 55 -5.27 -19.55 20.45
N THR A 56 -6.27 -19.05 19.72
CA THR A 56 -7.53 -18.57 20.29
C THR A 56 -8.68 -19.07 19.42
N GLY A 57 -9.07 -20.33 19.58
CA GLY A 57 -10.05 -20.95 18.67
C GLY A 57 -9.57 -21.01 17.22
N ASP A 58 -10.44 -21.44 16.31
CA ASP A 58 -10.14 -21.97 14.96
C ASP A 58 -9.54 -21.01 13.91
N GLU A 59 -8.92 -19.89 14.29
CA GLU A 59 -8.27 -19.00 13.32
C GLU A 59 -6.90 -18.48 13.80
N ASN A 60 -5.85 -18.79 13.02
CA ASN A 60 -4.48 -18.32 13.22
C ASN A 60 -4.34 -16.83 12.83
N ILE A 61 -4.12 -15.95 13.82
CA ILE A 61 -3.84 -14.52 13.64
C ILE A 61 -2.60 -14.13 14.48
N PRO A 62 -1.52 -13.57 13.89
CA PRO A 62 -0.38 -13.06 14.65
C PRO A 62 -0.74 -11.77 15.41
N VAL A 63 -0.07 -11.50 16.53
CA VAL A 63 -0.20 -10.23 17.26
C VAL A 63 1.20 -9.74 17.61
N LEU A 64 1.67 -8.69 16.93
CA LEU A 64 2.69 -7.81 17.52
C LEU A 64 2.18 -7.35 18.89
N PRO A 65 3.03 -7.28 19.94
CA PRO A 65 2.58 -6.91 21.28
C PRO A 65 1.73 -5.65 21.20
N ALA A 66 0.54 -5.70 21.79
CA ALA A 66 -0.33 -4.54 21.89
C ALA A 66 0.51 -3.37 22.45
N PRO A 67 0.35 -2.14 21.91
CA PRO A 67 0.92 -0.97 22.57
C PRO A 67 0.48 -1.01 24.03
N ARG A 68 1.42 -0.84 24.96
CA ARG A 68 1.14 -0.89 26.41
C ARG A 68 -0.17 -0.14 26.70
N GLU A 69 -1.19 -0.88 27.11
CA GLU A 69 -2.38 -0.30 27.73
C GLU A 69 -1.88 0.45 28.96
N ASN A 70 -2.22 1.72 29.05
CA ASN A 70 -2.01 2.46 30.30
C ASN A 70 -2.94 1.80 31.33
N GLU A 71 -2.36 1.18 32.35
CA GLU A 71 -3.07 0.70 33.54
C GLU A 71 -3.64 1.90 34.32
N THR A 72 -4.79 2.42 33.90
CA THR A 72 -5.69 3.18 34.77
C THR A 72 -7.11 2.93 34.31
N GLY A 73 -7.79 2.00 34.99
CA GLY A 73 -9.20 1.69 34.79
C GLY A 73 -10.11 2.80 35.29
N GLU A 74 -10.13 3.94 34.62
CA GLU A 74 -11.10 5.01 34.86
C GLU A 74 -12.01 5.21 33.65
N THR A 75 -13.31 5.23 33.93
CA THR A 75 -14.36 5.56 32.95
C THR A 75 -14.22 7.03 32.54
N PRO A 76 -14.28 7.39 31.24
CA PRO A 76 -14.12 8.78 30.84
C PRO A 76 -15.28 9.64 31.33
N ALA A 77 -14.97 10.55 32.26
CA ALA A 77 -15.85 11.61 32.73
C ALA A 77 -16.03 12.68 31.64
N SER A 78 -17.25 12.84 31.12
CA SER A 78 -17.76 13.94 30.27
C SER A 78 -17.02 14.23 28.94
N LEU A 79 -17.80 14.59 27.90
CA LEU A 79 -17.30 14.88 26.54
C LEU A 79 -16.21 15.97 26.45
N ASP A 80 -16.04 16.82 27.47
CA ASP A 80 -15.01 17.87 27.49
C ASP A 80 -13.59 17.31 27.77
N SER A 81 -13.45 16.16 28.42
CA SER A 81 -12.15 15.52 28.66
C SER A 81 -11.61 14.77 27.44
N ALA A 82 -12.50 14.32 26.55
CA ALA A 82 -12.18 13.59 25.31
C ALA A 82 -11.49 14.44 24.22
N LEU A 83 -11.43 15.77 24.41
CA LEU A 83 -10.77 16.70 23.49
C LEU A 83 -9.29 16.95 23.82
N ARG A 84 -8.76 16.39 24.92
CA ARG A 84 -7.30 16.35 25.14
C ARG A 84 -6.72 15.19 24.35
N ILE A 85 -6.31 15.46 23.11
CA ILE A 85 -5.35 14.60 22.43
C ILE A 85 -4.05 14.67 23.25
N GLU A 86 -3.81 13.67 24.10
CA GLU A 86 -2.51 13.50 24.75
C GLU A 86 -1.51 13.02 23.69
N TRP A 87 -0.69 13.95 23.19
CA TRP A 87 0.39 13.66 22.28
C TRP A 87 1.51 12.96 23.07
N LYS A 88 1.61 11.62 23.02
CA LYS A 88 2.71 10.85 23.65
C LYS A 88 4.06 11.22 23.02
N SER A 89 4.76 12.21 23.60
CA SER A 89 6.01 12.84 23.11
C SER A 89 7.13 11.87 22.68
N ASN A 90 7.18 10.68 23.26
CA ASN A 90 8.35 9.79 23.14
C ASN A 90 8.47 9.10 21.77
N GLY A 91 7.39 9.03 20.97
CA GLY A 91 7.42 8.45 19.61
C GLY A 91 7.58 9.47 18.48
N PHE A 92 7.67 10.76 18.80
CA PHE A 92 7.62 11.84 17.81
C PHE A 92 8.97 12.08 17.14
N GLN A 93 10.08 12.04 17.89
CA GLN A 93 11.41 12.18 17.29
C GLN A 93 11.90 10.84 16.76
N LYS A 94 11.99 10.74 15.43
CA LYS A 94 12.51 9.57 14.73
C LYS A 94 13.80 9.92 14.02
N ARG A 95 14.76 9.01 14.03
CA ARG A 95 16.07 9.15 13.37
C ARG A 95 16.34 7.94 12.49
N ILE A 96 17.05 8.16 11.39
CA ILE A 96 17.55 7.06 10.58
C ILE A 96 18.82 6.54 11.25
N GLY A 97 18.77 5.28 11.69
CA GLY A 97 19.93 4.51 12.14
C GLY A 97 20.35 3.50 11.08
N ILE A 98 21.35 2.69 11.44
CA ILE A 98 21.86 1.59 10.62
C ILE A 98 21.84 0.32 11.49
N ALA A 99 21.34 -0.80 10.95
CA ALA A 99 21.51 -2.13 11.54
C ALA A 99 22.15 -3.06 10.50
N GLY A 100 23.41 -3.44 10.73
CA GLY A 100 24.23 -4.07 9.69
C GLY A 100 24.51 -3.06 8.57
N ASP A 101 24.06 -3.37 7.35
CA ASP A 101 24.15 -2.48 6.18
C ASP A 101 22.81 -1.85 5.80
N GLU A 102 21.73 -2.12 6.56
CA GLU A 102 20.38 -1.65 6.24
C GLU A 102 20.01 -0.38 7.04
N PRO A 103 19.45 0.65 6.36
CA PRO A 103 18.93 1.81 7.05
C PRO A 103 17.61 1.46 7.75
N ILE A 104 17.50 1.80 9.03
CA ILE A 104 16.32 1.52 9.84
C ILE A 104 15.82 2.77 10.56
N LEU A 105 14.53 2.87 10.79
CA LEU A 105 13.96 3.98 11.53
C LEU A 105 13.97 3.68 13.02
N LYS A 106 14.49 4.61 13.83
CA LYS A 106 14.56 4.51 15.28
C LYS A 106 13.79 5.65 15.94
N ALA A 107 13.10 5.36 17.04
CA ALA A 107 12.60 6.36 17.96
C ALA A 107 13.74 6.84 18.88
N GLN A 108 13.47 7.88 19.66
CA GLN A 108 14.46 8.50 20.54
C GLN A 108 14.99 7.56 21.62
N ASP A 109 14.14 6.68 22.14
CA ASP A 109 14.47 5.63 23.11
C ASP A 109 15.19 4.41 22.49
N GLY A 110 15.49 4.48 21.20
CA GLY A 110 16.19 3.44 20.47
C GLY A 110 15.27 2.42 19.82
N GLN A 111 13.97 2.38 20.11
CA GLN A 111 13.06 1.40 19.51
C GLN A 111 12.98 1.53 17.98
N THR A 112 12.85 0.41 17.28
CA THR A 112 12.65 0.37 15.84
C THR A 112 11.23 0.81 15.49
N VAL A 113 11.09 1.74 14.55
CA VAL A 113 9.80 2.27 14.09
C VAL A 113 9.41 1.59 12.79
N LEU A 114 8.19 1.07 12.73
CA LEU A 114 7.61 0.40 11.58
C LEU A 114 6.34 1.14 11.12
N LEU A 115 6.08 1.17 9.82
CA LEU A 115 4.82 1.67 9.28
C LEU A 115 3.73 0.62 9.50
N SER A 116 2.59 1.03 10.05
CA SER A 116 1.53 0.11 10.46
C SER A 116 0.17 0.53 9.95
N THR A 117 -0.74 -0.44 9.82
CA THR A 117 -2.10 -0.23 9.34
C THR A 117 -2.94 0.57 10.33
N ALA A 118 -3.90 1.32 9.81
CA ALA A 118 -4.83 2.09 10.62
C ALA A 118 -5.82 1.19 11.37
N ALA A 119 -6.39 1.71 12.46
CA ALA A 119 -7.52 1.07 13.14
C ALA A 119 -8.76 0.95 12.23
N ASP A 120 -8.97 1.92 11.34
CA ASP A 120 -10.00 1.86 10.31
C ASP A 120 -9.51 1.09 9.08
N HIS A 121 -9.76 -0.22 9.04
CA HIS A 121 -9.33 -1.10 7.95
C HIS A 121 -9.88 -0.70 6.57
N VAL A 122 -11.05 -0.07 6.51
CA VAL A 122 -11.67 0.37 5.25
C VAL A 122 -10.99 1.63 4.73
N LYS A 123 -10.55 2.50 5.64
CA LYS A 123 -9.87 3.75 5.29
C LYS A 123 -8.36 3.63 5.26
N ASP A 124 -7.77 2.54 5.71
CA ASP A 124 -6.32 2.30 5.71
C ASP A 124 -5.66 2.73 4.40
N GLN A 125 -4.60 3.54 4.53
CA GLN A 125 -3.87 4.15 3.43
C GLN A 125 -2.41 3.72 3.39
N THR A 126 -2.03 2.70 4.17
CA THR A 126 -0.66 2.16 4.13
C THR A 126 -0.27 1.69 2.75
N TYR A 127 -1.22 1.19 1.93
CA TYR A 127 -0.95 0.85 0.54
C TYR A 127 -0.31 2.04 -0.20
N PHE A 128 -0.85 3.26 -0.05
CA PHE A 128 -0.30 4.45 -0.68
C PHE A 128 0.99 4.96 -0.04
N LEU A 129 1.23 4.63 1.21
CA LEU A 129 2.41 5.03 1.96
C LEU A 129 3.57 4.04 1.82
N GLY A 130 3.33 2.80 1.37
CA GLY A 130 4.36 1.76 1.17
C GLY A 130 5.54 2.17 0.28
N GLN A 131 5.41 3.27 -0.48
CA GLN A 131 6.40 3.79 -1.42
C GLN A 131 7.14 5.05 -0.96
N ILE A 132 6.79 5.63 0.20
CA ILE A 132 7.53 6.77 0.76
C ILE A 132 8.93 6.33 1.18
N SER A 133 9.87 7.26 1.29
CA SER A 133 11.20 6.95 1.79
C SER A 133 11.23 6.86 3.31
N LEU A 134 12.24 6.18 3.85
CA LEU A 134 12.52 6.14 5.29
C LEU A 134 12.65 7.55 5.89
N ALA A 135 13.32 8.46 5.16
CA ALA A 135 13.49 9.86 5.55
C ALA A 135 12.17 10.64 5.54
N GLN A 136 11.22 10.28 4.67
CA GLN A 136 9.87 10.85 4.73
C GLN A 136 9.15 10.32 5.97
N LEU A 137 9.12 9.00 6.16
CA LEU A 137 8.47 8.37 7.31
C LEU A 137 9.01 8.87 8.65
N SER A 138 10.30 9.24 8.74
CA SER A 138 10.91 9.77 9.96
C SER A 138 10.29 11.09 10.42
N LYS A 139 9.76 11.90 9.50
CA LYS A 139 9.09 13.17 9.83
C LYS A 139 7.58 13.03 9.98
N LEU A 140 6.97 11.94 9.52
CA LEU A 140 5.51 11.81 9.54
C LEU A 140 4.96 11.43 10.90
N VAL A 141 3.86 12.07 11.28
CA VAL A 141 2.99 11.66 12.38
C VAL A 141 1.58 11.46 11.87
N PHE A 142 0.85 10.50 12.44
CA PHE A 142 -0.47 10.07 11.97
C PHE A 142 -1.56 10.26 13.06
N PRO A 143 -2.03 11.49 13.34
CA PRO A 143 -2.90 11.76 14.48
C PRO A 143 -4.27 11.07 14.42
N ILE A 144 -4.69 10.64 13.22
CA ILE A 144 -5.98 10.00 12.99
C ILE A 144 -5.86 8.49 12.75
N GLY A 145 -4.66 7.92 12.85
CA GLY A 145 -4.38 6.52 12.53
C GLY A 145 -5.18 5.53 13.38
N ASP A 146 -5.38 5.88 14.64
CA ASP A 146 -6.03 5.03 15.64
C ASP A 146 -7.54 5.32 15.77
N LEU A 147 -8.07 6.27 14.99
CA LEU A 147 -9.46 6.69 15.05
C LEU A 147 -10.24 6.14 13.86
N PRO A 148 -11.46 5.60 14.07
CA PRO A 148 -12.36 5.32 12.97
C PRO A 148 -12.83 6.62 12.31
N LYS A 149 -13.15 6.56 11.01
CA LYS A 149 -13.55 7.76 10.24
C LYS A 149 -14.72 8.53 10.84
N ARG A 150 -15.66 7.83 11.47
CA ARG A 150 -16.82 8.43 12.10
C ARG A 150 -16.41 9.34 13.27
N ASP A 151 -15.43 8.93 14.07
CA ASP A 151 -14.98 9.67 15.25
C ASP A 151 -14.19 10.91 14.82
N VAL A 152 -13.36 10.80 13.78
CA VAL A 152 -12.67 11.94 13.16
C VAL A 152 -13.67 13.00 12.67
N ARG A 153 -14.82 12.59 12.12
CA ARG A 153 -15.88 13.54 11.72
C ARG A 153 -16.56 14.18 12.93
N ALA A 154 -16.89 13.41 13.96
CA ALA A 154 -17.47 13.93 15.18
C ALA A 154 -16.56 14.97 15.86
N ILE A 155 -15.24 14.70 15.92
CA ILE A 155 -14.24 15.64 16.43
C ILE A 155 -14.21 16.92 15.58
N ALA A 156 -14.21 16.80 14.25
CA ALA A 156 -14.19 17.95 13.36
C ALA A 156 -15.46 18.81 13.47
N GLU A 157 -16.64 18.19 13.64
CA GLU A 157 -17.92 18.88 13.85
C GLU A 157 -17.96 19.59 15.20
N ALA A 158 -17.55 18.90 16.28
CA ALA A 158 -17.47 19.48 17.61
C ALA A 158 -16.50 20.68 17.66
N ALA A 159 -15.36 20.57 16.98
CA ALA A 159 -14.37 21.64 16.84
C ALA A 159 -14.78 22.73 15.81
N LYS A 160 -15.93 22.59 15.16
CA LYS A 160 -16.47 23.51 14.14
C LYS A 160 -15.49 23.79 12.99
N LEU A 161 -14.73 22.77 12.58
CA LEU A 161 -13.77 22.91 11.48
C LEU A 161 -14.51 23.12 10.15
N PRO A 162 -14.07 24.06 9.27
CA PRO A 162 -14.69 24.27 7.96
C PRO A 162 -14.70 23.03 7.06
N SER A 163 -13.80 22.09 7.32
CA SER A 163 -13.68 20.82 6.58
C SER A 163 -14.62 19.72 7.08
N ALA A 164 -15.32 19.89 8.21
CA ALA A 164 -16.09 18.84 8.87
C ALA A 164 -17.15 18.19 7.95
N THR A 165 -17.84 19.01 7.16
CA THR A 165 -18.90 18.57 6.24
C THR A 165 -18.40 18.25 4.83
N ARG A 166 -17.10 18.42 4.56
CA ARG A 166 -16.53 18.22 3.22
C ARG A 166 -16.51 16.73 2.87
N LYS A 167 -17.00 16.41 1.67
CA LYS A 167 -16.91 15.03 1.14
C LYS A 167 -15.44 14.62 0.96
N ASP A 168 -15.16 13.34 1.20
CA ASP A 168 -13.85 12.75 0.97
C ASP A 168 -13.43 12.95 -0.50
N SER A 169 -12.17 13.32 -0.72
CA SER A 169 -11.62 13.48 -2.07
C SER A 169 -11.63 12.15 -2.82
N GLN A 170 -12.13 12.14 -4.06
CA GLN A 170 -12.12 11.01 -4.97
C GLN A 170 -11.23 11.36 -6.18
N GLY A 171 -10.42 10.40 -6.67
CA GLY A 171 -9.53 10.61 -7.81
C GLY A 171 -8.09 11.01 -7.45
N ILE A 172 -7.34 11.53 -8.42
CA ILE A 172 -5.91 11.87 -8.24
C ILE A 172 -5.78 13.13 -7.40
N CYS A 173 -5.00 13.04 -6.31
CA CYS A 173 -4.97 14.00 -5.19
C CYS A 173 -4.80 15.49 -5.56
N PHE A 174 -4.13 15.83 -6.67
CA PHE A 174 -3.81 17.21 -7.04
C PHE A 174 -4.55 17.71 -8.29
N LEU A 175 -5.30 16.83 -8.97
CA LEU A 175 -5.94 17.16 -10.25
C LEU A 175 -7.29 17.87 -10.08
N GLY A 176 -7.79 17.98 -8.85
CA GLY A 176 -9.08 18.61 -8.56
C GLY A 176 -10.22 17.93 -9.31
N LYS A 177 -11.16 18.71 -9.85
CA LYS A 177 -12.31 18.21 -10.63
C LYS A 177 -11.98 17.93 -12.11
N ILE A 178 -10.70 17.92 -12.50
CA ILE A 178 -10.30 17.74 -13.91
C ILE A 178 -10.41 16.25 -14.27
N ASN A 179 -10.98 15.96 -15.43
CA ASN A 179 -11.03 14.61 -15.98
C ASN A 179 -9.61 14.11 -16.30
N TYR A 180 -9.25 12.93 -15.79
CA TYR A 180 -7.94 12.31 -16.01
C TYR A 180 -7.57 12.21 -17.49
N ASN A 181 -8.52 11.82 -18.35
CA ASN A 181 -8.26 11.66 -19.78
C ASN A 181 -7.95 13.00 -20.44
N ASP A 182 -8.62 14.07 -20.03
CA ASP A 182 -8.34 15.42 -20.56
C ASP A 182 -6.97 15.91 -20.10
N PHE A 183 -6.59 15.61 -18.86
CA PHE A 183 -5.25 15.91 -18.37
C PHE A 183 -4.18 15.17 -19.18
N ILE A 184 -4.26 13.85 -19.28
CA ILE A 184 -3.26 13.06 -20.02
C ILE A 184 -3.22 13.46 -21.50
N ARG A 185 -4.37 13.73 -22.13
CA ARG A 185 -4.45 14.20 -23.51
C ARG A 185 -3.70 15.52 -23.72
N ARG A 186 -3.71 16.44 -22.76
CA ARG A 186 -2.97 17.71 -22.87
C ARG A 186 -1.45 17.52 -22.91
N TYR A 187 -0.92 16.50 -22.23
CA TYR A 187 0.52 16.26 -22.13
C TYR A 187 1.04 15.24 -23.15
N LEU A 188 0.31 14.14 -23.38
CA LEU A 188 0.74 13.03 -24.23
C LEU A 188 0.01 12.99 -25.58
N GLY A 189 -1.02 13.82 -25.76
CA GLY A 189 -1.82 13.82 -26.98
C GLY A 189 -2.66 12.55 -27.16
N ILE A 190 -2.98 12.26 -28.42
CA ILE A 190 -3.73 11.09 -28.87
C ILE A 190 -2.83 10.29 -29.80
N LYS A 191 -2.75 8.97 -29.60
CA LYS A 191 -2.06 8.05 -30.51
C LYS A 191 -2.99 6.91 -30.88
N ILE A 192 -3.63 7.01 -32.04
CA ILE A 192 -4.64 6.03 -32.46
C ILE A 192 -3.97 4.69 -32.74
N GLY A 193 -4.54 3.61 -32.20
CA GLY A 193 -4.06 2.24 -32.37
C GLY A 193 -5.22 1.24 -32.45
N PRO A 194 -4.99 0.03 -33.00
CA PRO A 194 -6.04 -0.97 -33.12
C PRO A 194 -6.36 -1.61 -31.77
N ILE A 195 -7.64 -1.96 -31.59
CA ILE A 195 -8.09 -2.86 -30.52
C ILE A 195 -8.34 -4.24 -31.15
N ILE A 196 -7.67 -5.26 -30.65
CA ILE A 196 -7.69 -6.62 -31.18
C ILE A 196 -8.30 -7.59 -30.16
N GLU A 197 -9.25 -8.42 -30.57
CA GLU A 197 -9.75 -9.53 -29.76
C GLU A 197 -8.66 -10.61 -29.64
N LYS A 198 -8.22 -10.91 -28.41
CA LYS A 198 -7.04 -11.76 -28.15
C LYS A 198 -7.25 -13.18 -28.68
N GLU A 199 -8.46 -13.71 -28.57
CA GLU A 199 -8.80 -15.09 -28.96
C GLU A 199 -8.87 -15.27 -30.48
N THR A 200 -9.37 -14.27 -31.21
CA THR A 200 -9.62 -14.39 -32.65
C THR A 200 -8.58 -13.69 -33.51
N GLY A 201 -7.75 -12.83 -32.91
CA GLY A 201 -6.85 -11.92 -33.63
C GLY A 201 -7.59 -10.84 -34.44
N LYS A 202 -8.92 -10.77 -34.35
CA LYS A 202 -9.73 -9.83 -35.13
C LYS A 202 -9.64 -8.43 -34.54
N ARG A 203 -9.41 -7.42 -35.39
CA ARG A 203 -9.58 -6.02 -34.99
C ARG A 203 -11.06 -5.74 -34.74
N VAL A 204 -11.38 -5.35 -33.51
CA VAL A 204 -12.75 -5.03 -33.06
C VAL A 204 -13.00 -3.53 -32.93
N GLY A 205 -11.94 -2.71 -32.96
CA GLY A 205 -12.07 -1.25 -32.95
C GLY A 205 -10.74 -0.53 -32.95
N TYR A 206 -10.76 0.72 -32.47
CA TYR A 206 -9.60 1.57 -32.31
C TYR A 206 -9.63 2.28 -30.96
N HIS A 207 -8.47 2.54 -30.38
CA HIS A 207 -8.32 3.34 -29.17
C HIS A 207 -7.56 4.63 -29.46
N HIS A 208 -7.61 5.59 -28.54
CA HIS A 208 -6.99 6.91 -28.68
C HIS A 208 -5.58 7.02 -28.07
N GLY A 209 -4.97 5.90 -27.70
CA GLY A 209 -3.68 5.82 -27.01
C GLY A 209 -3.71 4.80 -25.87
N PHE A 210 -2.70 3.94 -25.77
CA PHE A 210 -2.68 2.84 -24.78
C PHE A 210 -2.63 3.32 -23.32
N TRP A 211 -2.23 4.57 -23.10
CA TRP A 211 -2.18 5.24 -21.79
C TRP A 211 -3.55 5.68 -21.25
N PHE A 212 -4.59 5.68 -22.09
CA PHE A 212 -5.98 5.92 -21.63
C PHE A 212 -6.67 4.65 -21.14
N HIS A 213 -5.98 3.51 -21.21
CA HIS A 213 -6.53 2.23 -20.86
C HIS A 213 -5.75 1.56 -19.74
N THR A 214 -6.37 0.65 -19.00
CA THR A 214 -5.71 -0.14 -17.95
C THR A 214 -6.09 -1.61 -18.12
N ILE A 215 -5.16 -2.53 -17.87
CA ILE A 215 -5.47 -3.97 -17.87
C ILE A 215 -6.59 -4.24 -16.84
N GLY A 216 -7.59 -5.03 -17.24
CA GLY A 216 -8.83 -5.29 -16.49
C GLY A 216 -9.95 -4.25 -16.70
N GLN A 217 -9.72 -3.17 -17.45
CA GLN A 217 -10.74 -2.15 -17.70
C GLN A 217 -11.89 -2.71 -18.56
N ARG A 218 -13.12 -2.48 -18.10
CA ARG A 218 -14.37 -2.80 -18.82
C ARG A 218 -15.01 -1.60 -19.53
N LYS A 219 -15.11 -0.47 -18.83
CA LYS A 219 -15.86 0.72 -19.29
C LYS A 219 -14.98 1.61 -20.17
N GLY A 220 -15.59 2.35 -21.10
CA GLY A 220 -14.87 3.35 -21.91
C GLY A 220 -14.05 2.79 -23.07
N LEU A 221 -14.33 1.56 -23.52
CA LEU A 221 -13.71 0.95 -24.70
C LEU A 221 -14.42 1.32 -26.01
N GLY A 222 -15.69 1.73 -25.95
CA GLY A 222 -16.46 2.12 -27.14
C GLY A 222 -16.76 0.96 -28.11
N LEU A 223 -16.67 -0.29 -27.64
CA LEU A 223 -16.86 -1.50 -28.44
C LEU A 223 -18.27 -2.08 -28.27
N SER A 224 -18.87 -2.54 -29.35
CA SER A 224 -20.14 -3.30 -29.36
C SER A 224 -19.91 -4.81 -29.26
N GLY A 225 -20.95 -5.59 -28.94
CA GLY A 225 -20.89 -7.06 -29.06
C GLY A 225 -20.42 -7.83 -27.81
N GLY A 226 -20.48 -7.20 -26.64
CA GLY A 226 -20.30 -7.87 -25.34
C GLY A 226 -19.58 -6.99 -24.32
N PRO A 227 -19.53 -7.38 -23.04
CA PRO A 227 -18.62 -6.73 -22.11
C PRO A 227 -17.19 -7.08 -22.55
N TRP A 228 -16.51 -6.11 -23.13
CA TRP A 228 -15.09 -6.21 -23.45
C TRP A 228 -14.25 -5.83 -22.23
N TYR A 229 -13.12 -6.51 -22.06
CA TYR A 229 -12.13 -6.20 -21.05
C TYR A 229 -10.76 -6.08 -21.69
N VAL A 230 -9.98 -5.08 -21.29
CA VAL A 230 -8.57 -4.98 -21.69
C VAL A 230 -7.79 -6.08 -21.00
N VAL A 231 -7.17 -6.97 -21.76
CA VAL A 231 -6.43 -8.11 -21.21
C VAL A 231 -4.92 -7.94 -21.31
N ASP A 232 -4.45 -7.19 -22.32
CA ASP A 232 -3.03 -7.06 -22.62
C ASP A 232 -2.78 -5.81 -23.49
N LYS A 233 -1.52 -5.36 -23.57
CA LYS A 233 -1.11 -4.19 -24.34
C LYS A 233 0.27 -4.41 -24.98
N ASP A 234 0.33 -4.26 -26.29
CA ASP A 234 1.60 -4.15 -27.02
C ASP A 234 1.97 -2.68 -27.17
N ILE A 235 2.89 -2.21 -26.32
CA ILE A 235 3.33 -0.82 -26.32
C ILE A 235 4.12 -0.47 -27.59
N PRO A 236 5.12 -1.27 -28.03
CA PRO A 236 5.84 -1.03 -29.29
C PRO A 236 4.92 -0.89 -30.50
N GLN A 237 3.94 -1.79 -30.65
CA GLN A 237 3.01 -1.80 -31.79
C GLN A 237 1.79 -0.90 -31.58
N ASN A 238 1.63 -0.29 -30.41
CA ASN A 238 0.47 0.53 -30.03
C ASN A 238 -0.86 -0.24 -30.18
N ILE A 239 -0.92 -1.47 -29.68
CA ILE A 239 -2.10 -2.34 -29.75
C ILE A 239 -2.67 -2.55 -28.35
N ILE A 240 -4.00 -2.54 -28.24
CA ILE A 240 -4.71 -3.02 -27.06
C ILE A 240 -5.39 -4.34 -27.39
N TYR A 241 -5.16 -5.36 -26.57
CA TYR A 241 -5.89 -6.61 -26.65
C TYR A 241 -7.09 -6.62 -25.71
N VAL A 242 -8.22 -7.12 -26.20
CA VAL A 242 -9.46 -7.28 -25.43
C VAL A 242 -10.00 -8.70 -25.51
N SER A 243 -10.82 -9.05 -24.54
CA SER A 243 -11.56 -10.32 -24.51
C SER A 243 -12.98 -10.12 -23.98
N LYS A 244 -13.92 -10.98 -24.41
CA LYS A 244 -15.28 -11.06 -23.85
C LYS A 244 -15.35 -11.94 -22.59
N GLY A 245 -14.37 -12.81 -22.39
CA GLY A 245 -14.27 -13.66 -21.21
C GLY A 245 -13.70 -12.85 -20.03
N PHE A 246 -14.56 -12.46 -19.08
CA PHE A 246 -14.12 -11.90 -17.80
C PHE A 246 -13.47 -12.95 -16.87
N GLN A 247 -13.40 -14.19 -17.33
CA GLN A 247 -12.89 -15.36 -16.61
C GLN A 247 -11.89 -16.16 -17.46
N THR A 248 -11.11 -15.50 -18.32
CA THR A 248 -9.95 -16.19 -18.89
C THR A 248 -8.94 -16.42 -17.76
N SER A 249 -8.52 -17.66 -17.56
CA SER A 249 -7.46 -18.06 -16.62
C SER A 249 -6.21 -17.18 -16.77
N ALA A 250 -5.96 -16.65 -17.97
CA ALA A 250 -4.89 -15.71 -18.27
C ALA A 250 -4.92 -14.36 -17.51
N GLN A 251 -6.06 -13.91 -16.96
CA GLN A 251 -6.14 -12.68 -16.14
C GLN A 251 -5.91 -12.91 -14.65
N TYR A 252 -5.93 -14.17 -14.22
CA TYR A 252 -5.71 -14.58 -12.85
C TYR A 252 -4.32 -15.19 -12.74
N GLY A 253 -3.42 -14.49 -12.08
CA GLY A 253 -2.11 -15.04 -11.73
C GLY A 253 -2.10 -15.43 -10.26
N LYS A 254 -1.38 -16.49 -9.92
CA LYS A 254 -0.94 -16.72 -8.55
C LYS A 254 0.40 -16.04 -8.26
N THR A 255 1.21 -15.84 -9.30
CA THR A 255 2.57 -15.31 -9.18
C THR A 255 2.62 -13.84 -9.57
N ILE A 256 3.10 -13.00 -8.66
CA ILE A 256 3.35 -11.57 -8.87
C ILE A 256 4.85 -11.33 -8.72
N ARG A 257 5.48 -10.86 -9.79
CA ARG A 257 6.91 -10.54 -9.81
C ARG A 257 7.12 -9.06 -9.52
N LEU A 258 7.92 -8.76 -8.51
CA LEU A 258 8.24 -7.42 -8.06
C LEU A 258 9.70 -7.06 -8.37
N SER A 259 9.90 -5.92 -9.02
CA SER A 259 11.21 -5.31 -9.20
C SER A 259 11.40 -4.14 -8.23
N GLY A 260 12.65 -3.96 -7.78
CA GLY A 260 13.02 -2.87 -6.88
C GLY A 260 12.25 -2.87 -5.56
N PHE A 261 11.97 -4.07 -5.01
CA PHE A 261 11.33 -4.19 -3.70
C PHE A 261 12.20 -3.53 -2.63
N ARG A 262 11.56 -2.77 -1.75
CA ARG A 262 12.24 -2.09 -0.64
C ARG A 262 11.44 -2.27 0.63
N TYR A 263 12.14 -2.67 1.69
CA TYR A 263 11.59 -2.60 3.04
C TYR A 263 11.34 -1.15 3.43
N MET A 264 10.23 -0.92 4.14
CA MET A 264 9.83 0.41 4.61
C MET A 264 10.72 0.91 5.76
N SER A 265 11.21 -0.02 6.58
CA SER A 265 12.11 0.21 7.72
C SER A 265 12.93 -1.08 7.92
N ALA A 266 12.97 -1.66 9.12
CA ALA A 266 13.69 -2.91 9.37
C ALA A 266 13.16 -4.09 8.55
N ASN A 267 14.07 -4.87 7.98
CA ASN A 267 13.77 -6.17 7.39
C ASN A 267 13.43 -7.19 8.49
N LEU A 268 12.14 -7.51 8.63
CA LEU A 268 11.65 -8.53 9.56
C LEU A 268 11.58 -9.93 8.96
N LEU A 269 11.70 -10.08 7.63
CA LEU A 269 11.56 -11.38 6.95
C LEU A 269 12.90 -12.08 6.77
N GLY A 270 14.01 -11.35 6.88
CA GLY A 270 15.34 -11.85 6.52
C GLY A 270 15.49 -11.91 5.01
N GLU A 271 16.13 -12.97 4.52
CA GLU A 271 16.34 -13.23 3.08
C GLU A 271 15.61 -14.53 2.68
N PRO A 272 14.28 -14.50 2.47
CA PRO A 272 13.54 -15.71 2.12
C PRO A 272 13.89 -16.16 0.69
N THR A 273 14.11 -17.47 0.51
CA THR A 273 14.41 -18.08 -0.80
C THR A 273 13.22 -18.90 -1.31
N ALA A 274 13.27 -19.38 -2.55
CA ALA A 274 12.21 -20.22 -3.10
C ALA A 274 12.01 -21.53 -2.29
N GLU A 275 13.08 -22.06 -1.71
CA GLU A 275 13.05 -23.26 -0.86
C GLU A 275 12.49 -22.97 0.53
N HIS A 276 12.69 -21.74 1.04
CA HIS A 276 12.26 -21.30 2.36
C HIS A 276 11.53 -19.95 2.26
N PRO A 277 10.31 -19.93 1.69
CA PRO A 277 9.57 -18.69 1.49
C PRO A 277 8.90 -18.21 2.79
N ALA A 278 8.81 -16.90 2.96
CA ALA A 278 8.14 -16.28 4.11
C ALA A 278 6.62 -16.19 3.90
N ASP A 279 5.85 -16.46 4.95
CA ASP A 279 4.42 -16.16 4.98
C ASP A 279 4.18 -14.66 5.13
N ILE A 280 3.34 -14.10 4.26
CA ILE A 280 2.97 -12.68 4.27
C ILE A 280 1.50 -12.47 3.87
N CYS A 281 1.02 -11.26 4.12
CA CYS A 281 -0.18 -10.72 3.47
C CYS A 281 0.23 -9.63 2.46
N PHE A 282 -0.51 -9.44 1.38
CA PHE A 282 -0.19 -8.41 0.38
C PHE A 282 -1.42 -7.74 -0.22
N LYS A 283 -1.16 -6.62 -0.90
CA LYS A 283 -2.10 -5.88 -1.75
C LYS A 283 -1.44 -5.49 -3.06
N ILE A 284 -2.13 -5.67 -4.19
CA ILE A 284 -1.69 -5.16 -5.51
C ILE A 284 -2.44 -3.89 -5.94
N ARG A 285 -3.45 -3.50 -5.17
CA ARG A 285 -4.27 -2.29 -5.36
C ARG A 285 -4.85 -1.85 -4.02
N HIS A 286 -5.36 -0.62 -3.98
CA HIS A 286 -5.99 -0.10 -2.77
C HIS A 286 -7.41 -0.69 -2.60
N THR A 287 -7.50 -1.74 -1.79
CA THR A 287 -8.73 -2.38 -1.33
C THR A 287 -8.64 -2.60 0.19
N PRO A 288 -9.78 -2.73 0.90
CA PRO A 288 -9.76 -3.09 2.32
C PRO A 288 -9.10 -4.46 2.57
N GLU A 289 -9.38 -5.43 1.70
CA GLU A 289 -9.01 -6.83 1.88
C GLU A 289 -7.51 -7.07 1.62
N PHE A 290 -6.93 -7.97 2.42
CA PHE A 290 -5.57 -8.48 2.27
C PHE A 290 -5.63 -9.91 1.74
N THR A 291 -4.60 -10.32 1.01
CA THR A 291 -4.48 -11.68 0.50
C THR A 291 -3.24 -12.34 1.06
N ARG A 292 -3.35 -13.60 1.49
CA ARG A 292 -2.21 -14.41 1.95
C ARG A 292 -1.36 -14.90 0.77
N ALA A 293 -0.06 -14.98 1.00
CA ALA A 293 0.91 -15.45 0.02
C ALA A 293 2.21 -15.91 0.68
N LYS A 294 2.99 -16.65 -0.11
CA LYS A 294 4.41 -16.90 0.10
C LYS A 294 5.23 -15.80 -0.58
N PHE A 295 6.33 -15.40 0.04
CA PHE A 295 7.22 -14.35 -0.47
C PHE A 295 8.68 -14.76 -0.38
N TYR A 296 9.41 -14.54 -1.47
CA TYR A 296 10.83 -14.86 -1.56
C TYR A 296 11.55 -14.03 -2.62
N GLN A 297 12.88 -14.02 -2.56
CA GLN A 297 13.73 -13.47 -3.61
C GLN A 297 14.31 -14.59 -4.47
N ARG A 298 14.32 -14.38 -5.79
CA ARG A 298 14.98 -15.26 -6.76
C ARG A 298 16.46 -14.87 -6.94
N GLU A 299 17.24 -15.78 -7.52
CA GLU A 299 18.65 -15.56 -7.84
C GLU A 299 18.89 -14.36 -8.78
N ASP A 300 17.92 -14.01 -9.63
CA ASP A 300 17.96 -12.84 -10.52
C ASP A 300 17.66 -11.50 -9.80
N GLY A 301 17.46 -11.55 -8.47
CA GLY A 301 17.20 -10.40 -7.62
C GLY A 301 15.75 -9.94 -7.58
N LEU A 302 14.85 -10.54 -8.39
CA LEU A 302 13.43 -10.24 -8.35
C LEU A 302 12.77 -10.87 -7.11
N HIS A 303 11.87 -10.12 -6.49
CA HIS A 303 11.03 -10.67 -5.43
C HIS A 303 9.75 -11.23 -6.02
N VAL A 304 9.26 -12.33 -5.46
CA VAL A 304 8.08 -13.03 -5.93
C VAL A 304 7.08 -13.13 -4.78
N ILE A 305 5.83 -12.82 -5.10
CA ILE A 305 4.67 -13.13 -4.25
C ILE A 305 3.92 -14.27 -4.93
N GLU A 306 3.80 -15.40 -4.25
CA GLU A 306 2.96 -16.54 -4.65
C GLU A 306 1.68 -16.56 -3.82
N SER A 307 0.59 -16.10 -4.41
CA SER A 307 -0.70 -16.03 -3.74
C SER A 307 -1.34 -17.40 -3.58
N GLU A 308 -1.94 -17.62 -2.40
CA GLU A 308 -2.73 -18.83 -2.12
C GLU A 308 -3.95 -18.93 -3.07
N GLN A 309 -4.50 -17.77 -3.46
CA GLN A 309 -5.68 -17.67 -4.31
C GLN A 309 -5.36 -16.97 -5.64
N PRO A 310 -6.07 -17.27 -6.73
CA PRO A 310 -5.87 -16.57 -8.00
C PRO A 310 -6.20 -15.07 -7.88
N ILE A 311 -5.29 -14.21 -8.32
CA ILE A 311 -5.43 -12.76 -8.23
C ILE A 311 -5.73 -12.15 -9.58
N GLN A 312 -6.83 -11.41 -9.64
CA GLN A 312 -7.26 -10.75 -10.86
C GLN A 312 -6.51 -9.43 -11.10
N GLY A 313 -6.09 -9.20 -12.34
CA GLY A 313 -5.65 -7.87 -12.81
C GLY A 313 -4.31 -7.43 -12.23
N ILE A 314 -3.35 -8.34 -12.19
CA ILE A 314 -1.95 -8.03 -11.88
C ILE A 314 -1.41 -7.12 -12.98
N ALA A 315 -1.43 -5.81 -12.74
CA ALA A 315 -1.09 -4.82 -13.75
C ALA A 315 0.37 -4.35 -13.59
N ALA A 316 1.18 -4.57 -14.62
CA ALA A 316 2.55 -4.07 -14.66
C ALA A 316 2.59 -2.54 -14.44
N GLY A 317 3.56 -2.07 -13.65
CA GLY A 317 3.71 -0.68 -13.23
C GLY A 317 2.86 -0.28 -12.02
N GLN A 318 1.92 -1.11 -11.56
CA GLN A 318 1.36 -0.97 -10.21
C GLN A 318 2.35 -1.49 -9.16
N PHE A 319 1.95 -1.45 -7.90
CA PHE A 319 2.81 -1.83 -6.78
C PHE A 319 2.19 -2.99 -6.02
N GLY A 320 3.03 -3.97 -5.70
CA GLY A 320 2.75 -4.97 -4.68
C GLY A 320 3.28 -4.47 -3.34
N VAL A 321 2.38 -4.34 -2.36
CA VAL A 321 2.71 -3.94 -0.99
C VAL A 321 2.58 -5.16 -0.10
N VAL A 322 3.64 -5.45 0.65
CA VAL A 322 3.78 -6.63 1.51
C VAL A 322 3.60 -6.20 2.96
N TYR A 323 2.87 -7.03 3.70
CA TYR A 323 2.50 -6.85 5.09
C TYR A 323 2.82 -8.10 5.88
N THR A 324 2.96 -7.94 7.20
CA THR A 324 3.01 -9.08 8.12
C THR A 324 1.74 -9.93 7.99
N PRO A 325 1.77 -11.23 8.34
CA PRO A 325 0.60 -12.11 8.20
C PRO A 325 -0.63 -11.65 8.99
N ASP A 326 -0.44 -10.88 10.07
CA ASP A 326 -1.51 -10.24 10.86
C ASP A 326 -2.05 -8.96 10.25
N THR A 327 -1.52 -8.54 9.10
CA THR A 327 -1.87 -7.31 8.39
C THR A 327 -1.56 -6.03 9.18
N LYS A 328 -0.80 -6.08 10.27
CA LYS A 328 -0.54 -4.93 11.14
C LYS A 328 0.59 -4.04 10.65
N VAL A 329 1.68 -4.61 10.13
CA VAL A 329 2.84 -3.84 9.68
C VAL A 329 2.97 -3.91 8.16
N CYS A 330 3.17 -2.76 7.54
CA CYS A 330 3.59 -2.62 6.15
C CYS A 330 5.10 -2.85 6.06
N LEU A 331 5.50 -4.03 5.60
CA LEU A 331 6.90 -4.46 5.52
C LEU A 331 7.65 -3.73 4.42
N GLY A 332 7.02 -3.54 3.26
CA GLY A 332 7.68 -2.94 2.11
C GLY A 332 6.84 -3.01 0.85
N SER A 333 7.40 -2.55 -0.26
CA SER A 333 6.72 -2.70 -1.55
C SER A 333 7.67 -2.61 -2.75
N GLY A 334 7.22 -3.13 -3.88
CA GLY A 334 7.95 -3.17 -5.15
C GLY A 334 7.04 -2.94 -6.35
N ILE A 335 7.63 -2.65 -7.51
CA ILE A 335 6.89 -2.42 -8.75
C ILE A 335 6.56 -3.77 -9.37
N ILE A 336 5.29 -3.98 -9.74
CA ILE A 336 4.86 -5.17 -10.46
C ILE A 336 5.46 -5.11 -11.87
N PHE A 337 6.36 -6.05 -12.17
CA PHE A 337 6.99 -6.17 -13.48
C PHE A 337 6.19 -7.08 -14.42
N GLY A 338 5.47 -8.06 -13.87
CA GLY A 338 4.55 -8.94 -14.61
C GLY A 338 3.80 -9.89 -13.67
N GLY A 339 2.67 -10.40 -14.16
CA GLY A 339 1.91 -11.48 -13.53
C GLY A 339 1.56 -12.53 -14.57
N GLY A 340 1.71 -13.80 -14.23
CA GLY A 340 1.44 -14.91 -15.16
C GLY A 340 1.84 -16.24 -14.56
N THR A 341 1.11 -17.29 -14.94
CA THR A 341 1.55 -18.69 -14.80
C THR A 341 2.79 -18.89 -15.68
N ASP A 342 3.73 -19.68 -15.18
CA ASP A 342 5.06 -19.94 -15.77
C ASP A 342 5.11 -20.05 -17.30
#